data_AF-A0A8C7XS93-F1
#
_entry.id   AF-A0A8C7XS93-F1
#
_cell.length_a   1.000
_cell.length_b   1.000
_cell.length_c   1.000
_cell.angle_alpha   90.00
_cell.angle_beta   90.00
_cell.angle_gamma   90.00
#
_symmetry.space_group_name_H-M   'P 1'
#
loop_
_entity.id
_entity.type
_entity.pdbx_description
1 polymer ?
#
loop_
_entity_poly.entity_id
_entity_poly.type
_entity_poly.pdbx_seq_one_letter_code
_entity_poly.pdbx_strand_id
1 'polypeptide(L)' 'MTQKTTFHGISFPGHLHTQDSLQHAMKFQFQDTDILIVSYPKSVLSRWNKKTLPPHCDE' A
#
# COMPACT_ATOMS: atom_id res chain seq x y z
N MET A 1 -1.89 -16.72 5.93
CA MET A 1 -2.07 -16.70 4.45
C MET A 1 -2.60 -15.32 4.08
N THR A 2 -1.83 -14.48 3.40
CA THR A 2 -2.31 -13.14 3.01
C THR A 2 -3.17 -13.28 1.77
N GLN A 3 -4.48 -13.03 1.89
CA GLN A 3 -5.37 -12.98 0.72
C GLN A 3 -4.86 -11.87 -0.20
N LYS A 4 -4.60 -12.18 -1.47
CA LYS A 4 -4.19 -11.23 -2.50
C LYS A 4 -5.34 -11.10 -3.50
N THR A 5 -5.66 -9.89 -3.89
CA THR A 5 -6.68 -9.60 -4.91
C THR A 5 -5.97 -9.05 -6.13
N THR A 6 -6.23 -9.62 -7.31
CA THR A 6 -5.65 -9.13 -8.56
C THR A 6 -6.66 -8.27 -9.30
N PHE A 7 -6.28 -7.03 -9.62
CA PHE A 7 -7.09 -6.09 -10.39
C PHE A 7 -6.26 -5.53 -11.54
N HIS A 8 -6.75 -5.68 -12.78
CA HIS A 8 -6.03 -5.31 -14.02
C HIS A 8 -4.56 -5.79 -14.07
N GLY A 9 -4.29 -7.01 -13.57
CA GLY A 9 -2.95 -7.59 -13.55
C GLY A 9 -2.05 -7.12 -12.39
N ILE A 10 -2.51 -6.21 -11.55
CA ILE A 10 -1.79 -5.74 -10.35
C ILE A 10 -2.30 -6.51 -9.12
N SER A 11 -1.39 -7.08 -8.34
CA SER A 11 -1.72 -7.76 -7.08
C SER A 11 -1.76 -6.81 -5.90
N PHE A 12 -2.93 -6.67 -5.28
CA PHE A 12 -3.17 -5.88 -4.08
C PHE A 12 -3.29 -6.78 -2.84
N PRO A 13 -2.98 -6.27 -1.64
CA PRO A 13 -3.30 -6.96 -0.39
C PRO A 13 -4.82 -7.05 -0.24
N GLY A 14 -5.37 -8.25 -0.40
CA GLY A 14 -6.80 -8.51 -0.57
C GLY A 14 -7.68 -8.34 0.67
N HIS A 15 -7.13 -7.85 1.77
CA HIS A 15 -7.89 -7.46 2.97
C HIS A 15 -8.06 -5.94 3.11
N LEU A 16 -7.34 -5.14 2.29
CA LEU A 16 -7.37 -3.68 2.36
C LEU A 16 -8.12 -3.04 1.17
N HIS A 17 -8.14 -3.72 0.03
CA HIS A 17 -8.85 -3.30 -1.18
C HIS A 17 -9.78 -4.40 -1.66
N THR A 18 -11.02 -4.04 -1.98
CA THR A 18 -11.98 -4.91 -2.67
C THR A 18 -11.97 -4.56 -4.15
N GLN A 19 -12.42 -5.51 -4.99
CA GLN A 19 -12.58 -5.25 -6.42
C GLN A 19 -13.48 -4.03 -6.68
N ASP A 20 -14.59 -3.94 -5.94
CA ASP A 20 -15.56 -2.86 -6.09
C ASP A 20 -14.96 -1.50 -5.74
N SER A 21 -14.19 -1.39 -4.65
CA SER A 21 -13.58 -0.11 -4.28
C SER A 21 -12.54 0.35 -5.31
N LEU A 22 -11.79 -0.58 -5.90
CA LEU A 22 -10.86 -0.28 -7.00
C LEU A 22 -11.58 0.16 -8.27
N GLN A 23 -12.71 -0.46 -8.60
CA GLN A 23 -13.55 -0.04 -9.73
C GLN A 23 -14.15 1.35 -9.52
N HIS A 24 -14.56 1.68 -8.29
CA HIS A 24 -15.03 3.02 -7.93
C HIS A 24 -13.92 4.06 -8.05
N ALA A 25 -12.72 3.76 -7.55
CA ALA A 25 -11.57 4.65 -7.67
C ALA A 25 -11.22 4.97 -9.14
N MET A 26 -11.38 4.01 -10.06
CA MET A 26 -11.16 4.25 -11.50
C MET A 26 -12.22 5.15 -12.16
N LYS A 27 -13.44 5.20 -11.61
CA LYS A 27 -14.55 6.00 -12.13
C LYS A 27 -14.73 7.31 -11.37
N PHE A 28 -13.89 7.57 -10.38
CA PHE A 28 -13.98 8.76 -9.55
C PHE A 28 -13.78 10.02 -10.41
N GLN A 29 -14.74 10.94 -10.33
CA GLN A 29 -14.71 12.20 -11.08
C GLN A 29 -14.08 13.28 -10.21
N PHE A 30 -12.78 13.51 -10.43
CA PHE A 30 -12.04 14.59 -9.79
C PHE A 30 -12.60 15.95 -10.20
N GLN A 31 -12.68 16.86 -9.24
CA GLN A 31 -12.99 18.27 -9.45
C GLN A 31 -11.70 19.10 -9.48
N ASP A 32 -11.76 20.31 -10.04
CA ASP A 32 -10.60 21.19 -10.18
C ASP A 32 -9.95 21.58 -8.83
N THR A 33 -10.69 21.48 -7.73
CA THR A 33 -10.22 21.79 -6.37
C THR A 33 -9.62 20.58 -5.64
N ASP A 34 -9.71 19.39 -6.22
CA ASP A 34 -9.23 18.17 -5.56
C ASP A 34 -7.71 18.07 -5.59
N ILE A 35 -7.14 17.59 -4.49
CA ILE A 35 -5.68 17.39 -4.37
C ILE A 35 -5.41 15.89 -4.27
N LEU A 36 -4.66 15.33 -5.23
CA LEU A 36 -4.23 13.94 -5.20
C LEU A 36 -2.82 13.82 -4.61
N ILE A 37 -2.67 12.94 -3.62
CA ILE A 37 -1.37 12.54 -3.08
C ILE A 37 -1.04 11.15 -3.63
N VAL A 38 -0.03 11.08 -4.50
CA VAL A 38 0.37 9.84 -5.18
C VAL A 38 1.76 9.42 -4.72
N SER A 39 1.89 8.16 -4.28
CA SER A 39 3.18 7.56 -3.94
C SER A 39 3.20 6.07 -4.27
N TYR A 40 4.37 5.54 -4.60
CA TYR A 40 4.52 4.10 -4.85
C TYR A 40 4.81 3.36 -3.53
N PRO A 41 4.12 2.25 -3.24
CA PRO A 41 4.39 1.47 -2.02
C PRO A 41 5.87 1.08 -2.00
N LYS A 42 6.60 1.51 -0.97
CA LYS A 42 8.07 1.42 -0.73
C LYS A 42 8.84 2.74 -0.80
N SER A 43 8.36 3.80 -1.44
CA SER A 43 9.13 5.07 -1.55
C SER A 43 9.18 5.90 -0.26
N VAL A 44 8.40 5.54 0.77
CA VAL A 44 8.49 6.05 2.15
C VAL A 44 8.85 4.96 3.18
N LEU A 45 9.21 3.75 2.73
CA LEU A 45 9.51 2.60 3.60
C LEU A 45 10.78 1.87 3.16
N SER A 46 11.81 2.61 2.74
CA SER A 46 13.16 2.07 2.85
C SER A 46 13.53 1.99 4.33
N ARG A 47 13.23 0.83 4.94
CA ARG A 47 14.17 0.21 5.91
C ARG A 47 14.53 1.07 7.14
N TRP A 48 13.58 1.58 7.91
CA TRP A 48 13.92 2.12 9.25
C TRP A 48 13.33 1.34 10.44
N ASN A 49 12.22 0.62 10.28
CA ASN A 49 11.51 0.08 11.45
C ASN A 49 11.37 -1.45 11.52
N LYS A 50 12.29 -2.24 10.93
CA LYS A 50 12.26 -3.72 11.09
C LYS A 50 13.62 -4.44 11.25
N LYS A 51 14.76 -3.76 11.40
CA LYS A 51 16.07 -4.44 11.55
C LYS A 51 17.16 -3.69 12.35
N THR A 52 16.79 -2.96 13.40
CA THR A 52 17.78 -2.40 14.35
C THR A 52 17.32 -2.59 15.78
N LEU A 53 17.30 -3.85 16.23
CA LEU A 53 17.73 -4.16 17.59
C LEU A 53 18.96 -5.06 17.41
N PRO A 54 20.18 -4.64 17.80
CA PRO A 54 21.28 -5.58 17.91
C PRO A 54 20.91 -6.63 18.97
N PRO A 55 21.39 -7.89 18.87
CA PRO A 55 21.37 -8.76 20.03
C PRO A 55 22.11 -8.03 21.15
N HIS A 56 21.45 -7.86 22.28
CA HIS A 56 22.10 -7.42 23.50
C HIS A 56 23.22 -8.44 23.78
N CYS A 57 24.47 -8.04 23.62
CA CYS A 57 25.60 -8.77 24.15
C CYS A 57 25.61 -8.50 25.64
N ASP A 58 24.97 -9.37 26.42
CA ASP A 58 25.27 -9.47 27.85
C ASP A 58 26.59 -10.24 27.99
N GLU A 59 27.54 -9.59 28.68
CA GLU A 59 28.83 -10.12 29.14
C GLU A 59 28.65 -11.21 30.21
#